data_AF-A0A6A1Q048-F1
#
_entry.id   AF-A0A6A1Q048-F1
#
_cell.length_a   1.000
_cell.length_b   1.000
_cell.length_c   1.000
_cell.angle_alpha   90.00
_cell.angle_beta   90.00
_cell.angle_gamma   90.00
#
_symmetry.space_group_name_H-M   'P 1'
#
loop_
_entity.id
_entity.type
_entity.pdbx_description
1 polymer ?
#
loop_
_entity_poly.entity_id
_entity_poly.type
_entity_poly.pdbx_seq_one_letter_code
_entity_poly.pdbx_strand_id
1 'polypeptide(L)'
;SISIFLSALERGLLKTLQKLDEYLNSPLPDEIDENSMEDIKFSTRKFLDGNEMTLADCNLLPKLHIVKVVAKKYRNFDIPKGMTGIWRYLTNAYSRDEFTNTCPSDKEVEIAYSDVAKRLTK
;
A
#
# COMPACT_ATOMS: atom_id res chain seq x y z
N SER A 1 18.06 -11.93 -19.83
CA SER A 1 18.32 -10.55 -19.38
C SER A 1 17.07 -9.83 -18.88
N ILE A 2 15.95 -9.81 -19.63
CA ILE A 2 14.69 -9.14 -19.23
C ILE A 2 14.00 -9.80 -18.01
N SER A 3 13.94 -11.14 -17.96
CA SER A 3 13.36 -11.87 -16.81
C SER A 3 14.09 -11.57 -15.49
N ILE A 4 15.41 -11.42 -15.51
CA ILE A 4 16.22 -11.04 -14.34
C ILE A 4 15.87 -9.62 -13.88
N PHE A 5 15.74 -8.66 -14.81
CA PHE A 5 15.36 -7.28 -14.49
C PHE A 5 13.95 -7.19 -13.90
N LEU A 6 12.98 -7.92 -14.46
CA LEU A 6 11.61 -7.99 -13.93
C LEU A 6 11.61 -8.55 -12.50
N SER A 7 12.38 -9.61 -12.24
CA SER A 7 12.52 -10.17 -10.90
C SER A 7 13.22 -9.22 -9.91
N ALA A 8 14.12 -8.36 -10.38
CA ALA A 8 14.78 -7.35 -9.54
C ALA A 8 13.83 -6.21 -9.17
N LEU A 9 13.00 -5.74 -10.12
CA LEU A 9 11.96 -4.75 -9.86
C LEU A 9 10.91 -5.27 -8.89
N GLU A 10 10.44 -6.51 -9.10
CA GLU A 10 9.47 -7.16 -8.21
C GLU A 10 10.03 -7.30 -6.79
N ARG A 11 11.28 -7.73 -6.63
CA ARG A 11 11.95 -7.77 -5.32
C ARG A 11 12.10 -6.38 -4.70
N GLY A 12 12.40 -5.35 -5.50
CA GLY A 12 12.48 -3.97 -5.03
C GLY A 12 11.14 -3.44 -4.53
N LEU A 13 10.06 -3.73 -5.26
CA LEU A 13 8.70 -3.41 -4.86
C LEU A 13 8.33 -4.13 -3.57
N LEU A 14 8.56 -5.44 -3.49
CA LEU A 14 8.29 -6.24 -2.29
C LEU A 14 9.02 -5.71 -1.06
N LYS A 15 10.31 -5.36 -1.18
CA LYS A 15 11.07 -4.76 -0.08
C LYS A 15 10.49 -3.41 0.36
N THR A 16 9.99 -2.61 -0.58
CA THR A 16 9.39 -1.31 -0.26
C THR A 16 8.03 -1.48 0.42
N LEU A 17 7.20 -2.40 -0.07
CA LEU A 17 5.94 -2.77 0.58
C LEU A 17 6.19 -3.36 1.97
N GLN A 18 7.20 -4.20 2.13
CA GLN A 18 7.57 -4.74 3.43
C GLN A 18 7.93 -3.66 4.44
N LYS A 19 8.74 -2.65 4.05
CA LYS A 19 9.05 -1.51 4.92
C LYS A 19 7.82 -0.70 5.31
N LEU A 20 6.88 -0.51 4.38
CA LEU A 20 5.63 0.17 4.66
C LEU A 20 4.75 -0.65 5.62
N ASP A 21 4.68 -1.96 5.43
CA ASP A 21 3.93 -2.87 6.30
C ASP A 21 4.50 -2.91 7.73
N GLU A 22 5.83 -2.98 7.84
CA GLU A 22 6.55 -2.88 9.11
C GLU A 22 6.22 -1.56 9.81
N TYR A 23 6.30 -0.44 9.10
CA TYR A 23 5.95 0.88 9.66
C TYR A 23 4.49 0.94 10.13
N LEU A 24 3.54 0.44 9.34
CA LEU A 24 2.12 0.43 9.69
C LEU A 24 1.82 -0.50 10.87
N ASN A 25 2.61 -1.55 11.08
CA ASN A 25 2.45 -2.47 12.21
C ASN A 25 3.22 -2.06 13.46
N SER A 26 4.26 -1.23 13.34
CA SER A 26 4.96 -0.65 14.49
C SER A 26 4.09 0.40 15.20
N PRO A 27 3.85 0.29 16.51
CA PRO A 27 3.12 1.30 17.29
C PRO A 27 3.79 2.68 17.19
N LEU A 28 2.99 3.73 17.09
CA LEU A 28 3.46 5.11 17.25
C LEU A 28 3.73 5.40 18.74
N PRO A 29 4.57 6.40 19.08
CA PRO A 29 4.81 6.78 20.48
C PRO A 29 3.51 7.09 21.23
N ASP A 30 2.55 7.74 20.59
CA ASP A 30 1.24 8.06 21.17
C ASP A 30 0.37 6.83 21.46
N GLU A 31 0.66 5.70 20.81
CA GLU A 31 0.00 4.42 21.09
C GLU A 31 0.65 3.70 22.29
N ILE A 32 1.82 4.12 22.76
CA ILE A 32 2.56 3.44 23.84
C ILE A 32 2.39 4.23 25.14
N ASP A 33 1.67 3.64 26.10
CA ASP A 33 1.61 4.18 27.46
C ASP A 33 2.68 3.52 28.34
N GLU A 34 3.72 4.28 28.70
CA GLU A 34 4.82 3.82 29.57
C GLU A 34 4.33 3.37 30.96
N ASN A 35 3.12 3.76 31.39
CA ASN A 35 2.52 3.38 32.66
C ASN A 35 1.54 2.20 32.56
N SER A 36 1.25 1.72 31.35
CA SER A 36 0.38 0.56 31.13
C SER A 36 1.15 -0.75 31.38
N MET A 37 0.47 -1.73 31.97
CA MET A 37 1.02 -3.10 32.10
C MET A 37 0.98 -3.87 30.77
N GLU A 38 0.31 -3.34 29.74
CA GLU A 38 0.19 -3.98 28.43
C GLU A 38 1.28 -3.52 27.46
N ASP A 39 2.16 -4.45 27.07
CA ASP A 39 3.08 -4.26 25.96
C ASP A 39 2.31 -4.21 24.62
N ILE A 40 2.07 -3.02 24.09
CA ILE A 40 1.51 -2.86 22.75
C ILE A 40 2.59 -3.23 21.72
N LYS A 41 2.52 -4.46 21.21
CA LYS A 41 3.48 -4.99 20.23
C LYS A 41 3.14 -4.67 18.78
N PHE A 42 1.87 -4.36 18.50
CA PHE A 42 1.37 -4.07 17.16
C PHE A 42 0.44 -2.87 17.19
N SER A 43 0.62 -1.96 16.25
CA SER A 43 -0.24 -0.81 16.05
C SER A 43 -1.64 -1.22 15.61
N THR A 44 -2.64 -0.48 16.09
CA THR A 44 -4.04 -0.65 15.67
C THR A 44 -4.54 0.53 14.84
N ARG A 45 -3.70 1.55 14.64
CA ARG A 45 -4.06 2.76 13.91
C ARG A 45 -4.55 2.48 12.48
N LYS A 46 -5.45 3.34 12.01
CA LYS A 46 -6.11 3.21 10.71
C LYS A 46 -5.27 3.74 9.54
N PHE A 47 -4.51 4.80 9.76
CA PHE A 47 -3.77 5.56 8.74
C PHE A 47 -2.29 5.74 9.11
N LEU A 48 -1.50 6.43 8.28
CA LEU A 48 -0.05 6.52 8.47
C LEU A 48 0.33 7.08 9.84
N ASP A 49 -0.36 8.14 10.27
CA ASP A 49 0.01 8.94 11.45
C ASP A 49 -1.05 8.87 12.57
N GLY A 50 -1.98 7.90 12.50
CA GLY A 50 -3.00 7.74 13.54
C GLY A 50 -4.33 7.24 12.99
N ASN A 51 -5.43 7.66 13.63
CA ASN A 51 -6.78 7.22 13.29
C ASN A 51 -7.53 8.14 12.32
N GLU A 52 -6.97 9.31 12.02
CA GLU A 52 -7.51 10.26 11.05
C GLU A 52 -6.61 10.37 9.83
N MET A 53 -7.21 10.67 8.66
CA MET A 53 -6.44 10.90 7.43
C MET A 53 -5.68 12.20 7.49
N THR A 54 -4.44 12.17 7.00
CA THR A 54 -3.52 13.30 6.90
C THR A 54 -3.08 13.53 5.46
N LEU A 55 -2.31 14.60 5.24
CA LEU A 55 -1.71 14.88 3.93
C LEU A 55 -0.78 13.77 3.44
N ALA A 56 -0.13 13.04 4.36
CA ALA A 56 0.72 11.91 4.00
C ALA A 56 -0.09 10.79 3.32
N ASP A 57 -1.30 10.52 3.84
CA ASP A 57 -2.20 9.52 3.30
C ASP A 57 -2.69 9.91 1.91
N CYS A 58 -3.08 11.18 1.73
CA CYS A 58 -3.49 11.72 0.43
C CYS A 58 -2.39 11.62 -0.64
N ASN A 59 -1.11 11.65 -0.26
CA ASN A 59 0.01 11.48 -1.19
C ASN A 59 0.30 10.00 -1.50
N LEU A 60 0.18 9.12 -0.50
CA LEU A 60 0.52 7.71 -0.63
C LEU A 60 -0.61 6.87 -1.24
N LEU A 61 -1.86 7.06 -0.79
CA LEU A 61 -3.00 6.21 -1.18
C LEU A 61 -3.23 6.16 -2.69
N PRO A 62 -3.22 7.28 -3.45
CA PRO A 62 -3.37 7.23 -4.90
C PRO A 62 -2.27 6.42 -5.57
N LYS A 63 -1.01 6.58 -5.11
CA LYS A 63 0.14 5.85 -5.65
C LYS A 63 0.05 4.35 -5.36
N LEU A 64 -0.31 4.00 -4.12
CA LEU A 64 -0.44 2.61 -3.69
C LEU A 64 -1.59 1.91 -4.40
N HIS A 65 -2.72 2.58 -4.60
CA HIS A 65 -3.85 2.05 -5.36
C HIS A 65 -3.48 1.80 -6.83
N ILE A 66 -2.84 2.75 -7.50
CA ILE A 66 -2.37 2.57 -8.88
C ILE A 66 -1.41 1.36 -8.97
N VAL A 67 -0.44 1.26 -8.07
CA VAL A 67 0.49 0.12 -8.03
C VAL A 67 -0.26 -1.20 -7.86
N LYS A 68 -1.22 -1.28 -6.94
CA LYS A 68 -2.06 -2.47 -6.72
C LYS A 68 -2.80 -2.89 -8.00
N VAL A 69 -3.51 -1.95 -8.65
CA VAL A 69 -4.32 -2.24 -9.85
C VAL A 69 -3.44 -2.64 -11.03
N VAL A 70 -2.40 -1.86 -11.32
CA VAL A 70 -1.52 -2.08 -12.48
C VAL A 70 -0.69 -3.35 -12.31
N ALA A 71 -0.13 -3.60 -11.12
CA ALA A 71 0.67 -4.80 -10.86
C ALA A 71 -0.19 -6.07 -10.97
N LYS A 72 -1.43 -6.02 -10.46
CA LYS A 72 -2.37 -7.13 -10.61
C LYS A 72 -2.73 -7.37 -12.08
N LYS A 73 -3.12 -6.33 -12.82
CA LYS A 73 -3.56 -6.45 -14.21
C LYS A 73 -2.47 -6.96 -15.15
N TYR A 74 -1.27 -6.40 -15.07
CA TYR A 74 -0.23 -6.62 -16.08
C TYR A 74 0.85 -7.61 -15.67
N ARG A 75 0.98 -7.94 -14.39
CA ARG A 75 1.99 -8.86 -13.87
C ARG A 75 1.42 -9.98 -13.01
N ASN A 76 0.10 -10.01 -12.81
CA ASN A 76 -0.57 -10.93 -11.89
C ASN A 76 0.07 -10.94 -10.49
N PHE A 77 0.61 -9.80 -10.08
CA PHE A 77 1.21 -9.62 -8.77
C PHE A 77 0.15 -9.09 -7.81
N ASP A 78 -0.04 -9.79 -6.69
CA ASP A 78 -0.85 -9.33 -5.57
C ASP A 78 0.06 -8.96 -4.40
N ILE A 79 -0.36 -7.96 -3.63
CA ILE A 79 0.27 -7.69 -2.34
C ILE A 79 0.10 -8.95 -1.47
N PRO A 80 1.18 -9.53 -0.90
CA PRO A 80 1.07 -10.72 -0.08
C PRO A 80 0.06 -10.54 1.05
N LYS A 81 -0.79 -11.55 1.26
CA LYS A 81 -1.82 -11.53 2.33
C LYS A 81 -1.25 -11.37 3.74
N GLY A 82 0.02 -11.74 3.93
CA GLY A 82 0.74 -11.58 5.20
C GLY A 82 1.12 -10.13 5.55
N MET A 83 1.01 -9.18 4.62
CA MET A 83 1.26 -7.75 4.87
C MET A 83 0.02 -7.10 5.50
N THR A 84 -0.26 -7.45 6.76
CA THR A 84 -1.49 -7.12 7.47
C THR A 84 -1.68 -5.62 7.72
N GLY A 85 -0.58 -4.87 7.89
CA GLY A 85 -0.61 -3.42 8.09
C GLY A 85 -1.08 -2.70 6.84
N ILE A 86 -0.56 -3.09 5.67
CA ILE A 86 -1.01 -2.56 4.38
C ILE A 86 -2.48 -2.90 4.11
N TRP A 87 -2.89 -4.14 4.37
CA TRP A 87 -4.29 -4.53 4.16
C TRP A 87 -5.24 -3.78 5.10
N ARG A 88 -4.86 -3.58 6.36
CA ARG A 88 -5.62 -2.75 7.32
C ARG A 88 -5.71 -1.31 6.82
N TYR A 89 -4.61 -0.73 6.38
CA TYR A 89 -4.55 0.64 5.87
C TYR A 89 -5.44 0.84 4.64
N LEU A 90 -5.31 -0.03 3.63
CA LEU A 90 -6.12 0.01 2.42
C LEU A 90 -7.61 -0.18 2.72
N THR A 91 -7.96 -1.11 3.61
CA THR A 91 -9.36 -1.36 3.98
C THR A 91 -9.99 -0.13 4.63
N ASN A 92 -9.27 0.51 5.56
CA ASN A 92 -9.74 1.75 6.17
C ASN A 92 -9.87 2.87 5.14
N ALA A 93 -8.89 3.05 4.24
CA ALA A 93 -8.96 4.05 3.17
C ALA A 93 -10.14 3.82 2.22
N TYR A 94 -10.41 2.59 1.77
CA TYR A 94 -11.58 2.30 0.92
C TYR A 94 -12.93 2.46 1.63
N SER A 95 -12.94 2.62 2.96
CA SER A 95 -14.17 2.93 3.71
C SER A 95 -14.41 4.44 3.86
N ARG A 96 -13.46 5.28 3.43
CA ARG A 96 -13.55 6.73 3.50
C ARG A 96 -14.03 7.32 2.18
N ASP A 97 -15.08 8.12 2.26
CA ASP A 97 -15.68 8.83 1.13
C ASP A 97 -14.67 9.76 0.43
N GLU A 98 -13.73 10.33 1.18
CA GLU A 98 -12.69 11.21 0.62
C GLU A 98 -11.80 10.48 -0.38
N PHE A 99 -11.54 9.19 -0.14
CA PHE A 99 -10.72 8.39 -1.03
C PHE A 99 -11.55 7.73 -2.13
N THR A 100 -12.70 7.13 -1.81
CA THR A 100 -13.53 6.42 -2.79
C THR A 100 -14.13 7.33 -3.85
N ASN A 101 -14.51 8.57 -3.50
CA ASN A 101 -15.09 9.51 -4.46
C ASN A 101 -14.06 10.23 -5.34
N THR A 102 -12.78 10.17 -4.99
CA THR A 102 -11.69 10.84 -5.74
C THR A 102 -10.79 9.86 -6.49
N CYS A 103 -10.83 8.58 -6.13
CA CYS A 103 -10.04 7.56 -6.80
C CYS A 103 -10.62 7.27 -8.20
N PRO A 104 -9.81 7.30 -9.27
CA PRO A 104 -10.25 6.84 -10.58
C PRO A 104 -10.64 5.35 -10.52
N SER A 105 -11.54 4.94 -11.39
CA SER A 105 -11.92 3.53 -11.46
C SER A 105 -10.73 2.65 -11.86
N ASP A 106 -10.69 1.40 -11.37
CA ASP A 106 -9.65 0.44 -11.74
C ASP A 106 -9.44 0.38 -13.26
N LYS A 107 -10.53 0.44 -14.04
CA LYS A 107 -10.49 0.40 -15.51
C LYS A 107 -9.78 1.61 -16.12
N GLU A 108 -9.97 2.81 -15.58
CA GLU A 108 -9.29 4.01 -16.06
C GLU A 108 -7.79 3.94 -15.77
N VAL A 109 -7.42 3.47 -14.57
CA VAL A 109 -6.02 3.23 -14.21
C VAL A 109 -5.39 2.19 -15.15
N GLU A 110 -6.09 1.09 -15.42
CA GLU A 110 -5.61 0.06 -16.34
C GLU A 110 -5.36 0.64 -17.75
N ILE A 111 -6.31 1.40 -18.29
CA ILE A 111 -6.21 2.01 -19.62
C ILE A 111 -5.02 2.98 -19.67
N ALA A 112 -4.89 3.85 -18.66
CA ALA A 112 -3.83 4.85 -18.57
C ALA A 112 -2.42 4.22 -18.59
N TYR A 113 -2.26 3.03 -18.01
CA TYR A 113 -0.97 2.33 -17.95
C TYR A 113 -0.76 1.29 -19.05
N SER A 114 -1.74 1.08 -19.94
CA SER A 114 -1.73 0.00 -20.92
C SER A 114 -0.53 0.03 -21.87
N ASP A 115 -0.12 1.22 -22.34
CA ASP A 115 0.98 1.35 -23.30
C ASP A 115 2.35 1.21 -22.65
N VAL A 116 2.52 1.68 -21.41
CA VAL A 116 3.77 1.52 -20.67
C VAL A 116 3.95 0.05 -20.25
N ALA A 117 2.88 -0.61 -19.81
CA ALA A 117 2.93 -2.00 -19.38
C ALA A 117 3.28 -2.99 -20.52
N LYS A 118 2.77 -2.74 -21.74
CA LYS A 118 3.11 -3.51 -22.95
C LYS A 118 4.58 -3.40 -23.34
N ARG A 119 5.23 -2.26 -23.07
CA ARG A 119 6.66 -2.06 -23.38
C ARG A 119 7.58 -2.87 -22.45
N LEU A 120 7.11 -3.14 -21.23
CA LEU A 120 7.85 -3.93 -20.24
C LEU A 120 7.73 -5.45 -20.46
N THR A 121 6.91 -5.90 -21.43
CA THR A 121 6.79 -7.32 -21.84
C THR A 121 7.58 -7.65 -23.11
N LYS A 122 8.10 -6.65 -23.82
CA LYS A 122 9.03 -6.81 -24.94
C LYS A 122 10.47 -6.77 -24.44
#